data_AF-J2GKA8-F1
#
_entry.id   AF-J2GKA8-F1
#
_cell.length_a   1.000
_cell.length_b   1.000
_cell.length_c   1.000
_cell.angle_alpha   90.00
_cell.angle_beta   90.00
_cell.angle_gamma   90.00
#
_symmetry.space_group_name_H-M   'P 1'
#
loop_
_entity.id
_entity.type
_entity.pdbx_description
1 polymer ?
#
loop_
_entity_poly.entity_id
_entity_poly.type
_entity_poly.pdbx_seq_one_letter_code
_entity_poly.pdbx_strand_id
1 'polypeptide(L)'
;MARIPVSRVIHTIHATTDIYRCRLLYQDALGGLVFAENYFPAEDRDAALLYVTDHMVEPMAPRDPDDLTKPYARQAARIGQQFHSFEIKVADGKVSSAAFREAGCTVASDYGVFFFVKPESTGGVLLEVCELPMPNDPWERGNWDPKVGAGHHCTVTGLDHIACVTADIDAALRFFTQVIDGEVLEDGPTSLPQPGRRVLLRVGDTRVAFVQPDDTASGPLGAFLAAPQNGIYALVWKLADEARARAHFEGKLGLRLTAGGCVSPGFAIEPDDFLGARHEFVPG
;
A
#
# COMPACT_ATOMS: atom_id res chain seq x y z
N MET A 1 -7.81 -8.71 25.88
CA MET A 1 -8.14 -7.37 25.37
C MET A 1 -9.09 -7.52 24.19
N ALA A 2 -10.07 -6.64 24.00
CA ALA A 2 -10.92 -6.68 22.81
C ALA A 2 -10.11 -6.22 21.57
N ARG A 3 -10.33 -6.85 20.42
CA ARG A 3 -9.66 -6.47 19.16
C ARG A 3 -10.15 -5.10 18.70
N ILE A 4 -9.26 -4.33 18.08
CA ILE A 4 -9.57 -3.03 17.50
C ILE A 4 -10.33 -3.26 16.18
N PRO A 5 -11.59 -2.78 16.05
CA PRO A 5 -12.35 -2.96 14.83
C PRO A 5 -11.83 -2.06 13.69
N VAL A 6 -11.63 -2.64 12.52
CA VAL A 6 -11.25 -1.92 11.29
C VAL A 6 -12.39 -1.97 10.29
N SER A 7 -12.89 -0.81 9.88
CA SER A 7 -14.00 -0.75 8.92
C SER A 7 -13.54 -0.84 7.47
N ARG A 8 -12.31 -0.38 7.17
CA ARG A 8 -11.78 -0.26 5.80
C ARG A 8 -10.26 -0.06 5.80
N VAL A 9 -9.58 -0.48 4.73
CA VAL A 9 -8.29 0.11 4.36
C VAL A 9 -8.56 1.34 3.50
N ILE A 10 -8.20 2.52 3.99
CA ILE A 10 -8.55 3.80 3.35
C ILE A 10 -7.76 3.94 2.06
N HIS A 11 -6.44 3.97 2.17
CA HIS A 11 -5.53 4.10 1.03
C HIS A 11 -4.21 3.34 1.25
N THR A 12 -3.41 3.24 0.19
CA THR A 12 -1.97 2.96 0.29
C THR A 12 -1.18 4.19 -0.12
N ILE A 13 -0.20 4.57 0.68
CA ILE A 13 0.66 5.72 0.41
C ILE A 13 1.83 5.29 -0.47
N HIS A 14 2.07 6.06 -1.52
CA HIS A 14 3.25 5.99 -2.36
C HIS A 14 4.15 7.21 -2.06
N ALA A 15 5.29 6.98 -1.42
CA ALA A 15 6.29 8.02 -1.22
C ALA A 15 7.02 8.31 -2.52
N THR A 16 7.06 9.57 -2.92
CA THR A 16 7.71 10.04 -4.14
C THR A 16 8.45 11.36 -3.87
N THR A 17 9.34 11.75 -4.77
CA THR A 17 9.95 13.09 -4.78
C THR A 17 9.31 14.03 -5.80
N ASP A 18 8.39 13.52 -6.64
CA ASP A 18 7.68 14.30 -7.66
C ASP A 18 6.20 13.93 -7.66
N ILE A 19 5.44 14.67 -6.86
CA ILE A 19 4.00 14.45 -6.69
C ILE A 19 3.23 14.57 -8.01
N TYR A 20 3.62 15.52 -8.87
CA TYR A 20 2.93 15.76 -10.13
C TYR A 20 3.14 14.60 -11.09
N ARG A 21 4.39 14.16 -11.27
CA ARG A 21 4.71 13.00 -12.12
C ARG A 21 4.04 11.73 -11.59
N CYS A 22 4.08 11.49 -10.28
CA CYS A 22 3.48 10.32 -9.68
C CYS A 22 1.98 10.27 -9.93
N ARG A 23 1.29 11.39 -9.70
CA ARG A 23 -0.15 11.52 -9.99
C ARG A 23 -0.46 11.25 -11.47
N LEU A 24 0.30 11.84 -12.40
CA LEU A 24 0.11 11.59 -13.83
C LEU A 24 0.29 10.11 -14.19
N LEU A 25 1.28 9.42 -13.60
CA LEU A 25 1.47 7.99 -13.83
C LEU A 25 0.24 7.18 -13.40
N TYR A 26 -0.36 7.48 -12.25
CA TYR A 26 -1.61 6.82 -11.85
C TYR A 26 -2.76 7.09 -12.81
N GLN A 27 -2.90 8.32 -13.31
CA GLN A 27 -3.95 8.68 -14.26
C GLN A 27 -3.74 8.00 -15.62
N ASP A 28 -2.55 8.14 -16.20
CA ASP A 28 -2.24 7.69 -17.55
C ASP A 28 -2.03 6.17 -17.64
N ALA A 29 -1.36 5.58 -16.65
CA ALA A 29 -1.11 4.14 -16.63
C ALA A 29 -2.32 3.40 -16.09
N LEU A 30 -2.91 3.80 -14.98
CA LEU A 30 -3.90 2.98 -14.27
C LEU A 30 -5.34 3.51 -14.37
N GLY A 31 -5.57 4.63 -15.07
CA GLY A 31 -6.90 5.23 -15.17
C GLY A 31 -7.37 5.87 -13.87
N GLY A 32 -6.42 6.27 -13.01
CA GLY A 32 -6.72 6.84 -11.70
C GLY A 32 -7.52 8.14 -11.77
N LEU A 33 -8.44 8.33 -10.83
CA LEU A 33 -9.21 9.57 -10.69
C LEU A 33 -8.80 10.32 -9.41
N VAL A 34 -8.21 11.49 -9.60
CA VAL A 34 -7.82 12.41 -8.51
C VAL A 34 -9.05 13.16 -8.02
N PHE A 35 -9.27 13.19 -6.72
CA PHE A 35 -10.41 13.89 -6.10
C PHE A 35 -10.02 14.93 -5.05
N ALA A 36 -8.77 14.89 -4.57
CA ALA A 36 -8.24 15.93 -3.69
C ALA A 36 -6.72 16.04 -3.81
N GLU A 37 -6.21 17.24 -3.54
CA GLU A 37 -4.78 17.55 -3.43
C GLU A 37 -4.62 18.47 -2.23
N ASN A 38 -3.69 18.14 -1.33
CA ASN A 38 -3.57 18.83 -0.05
C ASN A 38 -2.12 19.01 0.34
N TYR A 39 -1.88 20.05 1.14
CA TYR A 39 -0.63 20.27 1.84
C TYR A 39 -0.85 20.01 3.33
N PHE A 40 0.04 19.25 3.95
CA PHE A 40 0.01 19.02 5.39
C PHE A 40 1.20 19.70 6.10
N PRO A 41 0.99 20.87 6.75
CA PRO A 41 2.08 21.68 7.30
C PRO A 41 2.92 21.00 8.38
N ALA A 42 2.32 20.09 9.17
CA ALA A 42 3.02 19.42 10.26
C ALA A 42 4.14 18.50 9.75
N GLU A 43 3.97 17.95 8.55
CA GLU A 43 4.94 17.05 7.92
C GLU A 43 5.67 17.68 6.74
N ASP A 44 5.32 18.93 6.39
CA ASP A 44 5.78 19.64 5.20
C ASP A 44 5.71 18.79 3.92
N ARG A 45 4.55 18.16 3.70
CA ARG A 45 4.32 17.27 2.57
C ARG A 45 3.14 17.72 1.73
N ASP A 46 3.28 17.57 0.41
CA ASP A 46 2.17 17.57 -0.52
C ASP A 46 1.65 16.15 -0.71
N ALA A 47 0.34 16.04 -0.97
CA ALA A 47 -0.32 14.78 -1.25
C ALA A 47 -1.39 14.95 -2.34
N ALA A 48 -1.60 13.88 -3.10
CA ALA A 48 -2.73 13.72 -4.00
C ALA A 48 -3.53 12.49 -3.57
N LEU A 49 -4.85 12.60 -3.54
CA LEU A 49 -5.75 11.50 -3.23
C LEU A 49 -6.44 11.09 -4.53
N LEU A 50 -6.26 9.83 -4.93
CA LEU A 50 -6.85 9.28 -6.14
C LEU A 50 -7.32 7.86 -5.96
N TYR A 51 -8.35 7.48 -6.70
CA TYR A 51 -8.77 6.09 -6.79
C TYR A 51 -8.27 5.45 -8.07
N VAL A 52 -7.74 4.24 -7.95
CA VAL A 52 -7.67 3.27 -9.04
C VAL A 52 -8.76 2.25 -8.74
N THR A 53 -9.83 2.28 -9.52
CA THR A 53 -11.02 1.43 -9.36
C THR A 53 -11.64 1.48 -7.96
N ASP A 54 -11.37 0.51 -7.11
CA ASP A 54 -11.91 0.32 -5.77
C ASP A 54 -10.89 0.65 -4.67
N HIS A 55 -9.62 0.92 -5.02
CA HIS A 55 -8.57 1.21 -4.06
C HIS A 55 -8.02 2.61 -4.22
N MET A 56 -7.87 3.30 -3.09
CA MET A 56 -7.30 4.63 -3.07
C MET A 56 -5.78 4.55 -2.90
N VAL A 57 -5.07 5.38 -3.66
CA VAL A 57 -3.64 5.60 -3.50
C VAL A 57 -3.40 7.06 -3.12
N GLU A 58 -2.52 7.29 -2.14
CA GLU A 58 -2.05 8.61 -1.77
C GLU A 58 -0.57 8.77 -2.15
N PRO A 59 -0.26 9.28 -3.35
CA PRO A 59 1.06 9.82 -3.62
C PRO A 59 1.37 10.96 -2.63
N MET A 60 2.55 10.95 -2.03
CA MET A 60 3.03 11.99 -1.13
C MET A 60 4.47 12.38 -1.47
N ALA A 61 4.80 13.67 -1.36
CA ALA A 61 6.16 14.19 -1.54
C ALA A 61 6.50 15.25 -0.47
N PRO A 62 7.71 15.23 0.11
CA PRO A 62 8.15 16.33 0.95
C PRO A 62 8.36 17.58 0.09
N ARG A 63 7.97 18.76 0.58
CA ARG A 63 8.25 20.03 -0.10
C ARG A 63 9.72 20.41 0.02
N ASP A 64 10.25 20.31 1.22
CA ASP A 64 11.67 20.41 1.50
C ASP A 64 12.21 19.01 1.86
N PRO A 65 12.74 18.24 0.89
CA PRO A 65 13.31 16.92 1.16
C PRO A 65 14.56 16.97 2.06
N ASP A 66 15.22 18.12 2.16
CA ASP A 66 16.44 18.29 2.94
C ASP A 66 16.15 18.73 4.40
N ASP A 67 14.93 19.20 4.70
CA ASP A 67 14.49 19.50 6.07
C ASP A 67 14.16 18.21 6.85
N LEU A 68 15.22 17.50 7.26
CA LEU A 68 15.13 16.29 8.08
C LEU A 68 14.60 16.57 9.51
N THR A 69 14.24 17.79 9.88
CA THR A 69 13.44 18.03 11.09
C THR A 69 11.99 17.57 10.91
N LYS A 70 11.52 17.48 9.66
CA LYS A 70 10.19 16.99 9.30
C LYS A 70 10.14 15.46 9.29
N PRO A 71 9.10 14.83 9.88
CA PRO A 71 9.02 13.38 9.94
C PRO A 71 8.92 12.73 8.57
N TYR A 72 8.18 13.34 7.63
CA TYR A 72 8.00 12.78 6.30
C TYR A 72 9.29 12.88 5.45
N ALA A 73 9.99 14.01 5.49
CA ALA A 73 11.29 14.16 4.81
C ALA A 73 12.31 13.11 5.29
N ARG A 74 12.44 12.88 6.61
CA ARG A 74 13.29 11.79 7.15
C ARG A 74 12.91 10.42 6.60
N GLN A 75 11.62 10.17 6.53
CA GLN A 75 11.09 8.87 6.15
C GLN A 75 11.29 8.62 4.64
N ALA A 76 11.02 9.63 3.79
CA ALA A 76 11.34 9.61 2.36
C ALA A 76 12.85 9.46 2.12
N ALA A 77 13.70 10.16 2.87
CA ALA A 77 15.16 10.01 2.77
C ALA A 77 15.65 8.60 3.16
N ARG A 78 14.98 7.93 4.10
CA ARG A 78 15.31 6.56 4.52
C ARG A 78 14.91 5.54 3.47
N ILE A 79 13.68 5.60 2.97
CA ILE A 79 13.09 4.54 2.15
C ILE A 79 13.17 4.81 0.64
N GLY A 80 13.51 6.03 0.25
CA GLY A 80 13.45 6.46 -1.15
C GLY A 80 12.01 6.59 -1.65
N GLN A 81 11.84 6.38 -2.95
CA GLN A 81 10.51 6.33 -3.56
C GLN A 81 10.03 4.89 -3.61
N GLN A 82 8.91 4.59 -2.96
CA GLN A 82 8.27 3.27 -2.88
C GLN A 82 6.97 3.37 -2.04
N PHE A 83 6.29 2.25 -1.79
CA PHE A 83 5.17 2.24 -0.86
C PHE A 83 5.62 2.51 0.59
N HIS A 84 4.89 3.40 1.24
CA HIS A 84 5.19 3.89 2.57
C HIS A 84 4.38 3.18 3.65
N SER A 85 3.07 3.16 3.52
CA SER A 85 2.15 2.57 4.50
C SER A 85 0.82 2.30 3.80
N PHE A 86 -0.02 1.50 4.43
CA PHE A 86 -1.46 1.57 4.15
C PHE A 86 -2.17 2.01 5.42
N GLU A 87 -3.31 2.65 5.23
CA GLU A 87 -4.06 3.29 6.30
C GLU A 87 -5.31 2.48 6.64
N ILE A 88 -5.55 2.22 7.92
CA ILE A 88 -6.79 1.58 8.40
C ILE A 88 -7.71 2.59 9.05
N LYS A 89 -9.01 2.45 8.77
CA LYS A 89 -10.08 3.25 9.37
C LYS A 89 -10.50 2.66 10.70
N VAL A 90 -10.46 3.47 11.75
CA VAL A 90 -10.98 3.16 13.09
C VAL A 90 -12.10 4.13 13.48
N ALA A 91 -12.89 3.78 14.48
CA ALA A 91 -14.01 4.62 14.94
C ALA A 91 -13.56 5.83 15.77
N ASP A 92 -12.48 5.69 16.55
CA ASP A 92 -11.91 6.73 17.40
C ASP A 92 -10.39 6.57 17.45
N GLY A 93 -9.66 7.60 17.02
CA GLY A 93 -8.21 7.61 16.89
C GLY A 93 -7.52 7.57 18.25
N LYS A 94 -8.02 8.30 19.25
CA LYS A 94 -7.42 8.36 20.59
C LYS A 94 -7.59 7.04 21.33
N VAL A 95 -8.79 6.46 21.29
CA VAL A 95 -9.10 5.16 21.89
C VAL A 95 -8.26 4.07 21.22
N SER A 96 -8.20 4.07 19.89
CA SER A 96 -7.39 3.11 19.14
C SER A 96 -5.90 3.24 19.45
N SER A 97 -5.38 4.47 19.51
CA SER A 97 -3.99 4.76 19.83
C SER A 97 -3.60 4.26 21.23
N ALA A 98 -4.48 4.43 22.22
CA ALA A 98 -4.29 3.85 23.56
C ALA A 98 -4.34 2.32 23.51
N ALA A 99 -5.27 1.74 22.77
CA ALA A 99 -5.42 0.30 22.64
C ALA A 99 -4.20 -0.36 21.98
N PHE A 100 -3.62 0.24 20.93
CA PHE A 100 -2.38 -0.25 20.33
C PHE A 100 -1.23 -0.26 21.35
N ARG A 101 -1.08 0.80 22.16
CA ARG A 101 -0.04 0.85 23.20
C ARG A 101 -0.24 -0.19 24.30
N GLU A 102 -1.48 -0.40 24.75
CA GLU A 102 -1.80 -1.45 25.74
C GLU A 102 -1.53 -2.85 25.19
N ALA A 103 -1.74 -3.07 23.88
CA ALA A 103 -1.36 -4.28 23.17
C ALA A 103 0.17 -4.43 22.95
N GLY A 104 0.99 -3.50 23.46
CA GLY A 104 2.45 -3.52 23.36
C GLY A 104 3.01 -2.96 22.06
N CYS A 105 2.18 -2.31 21.22
CA CYS A 105 2.64 -1.72 19.97
C CYS A 105 3.35 -0.38 20.19
N THR A 106 4.31 -0.07 19.34
CA THR A 106 4.99 1.21 19.29
C THR A 106 4.26 2.15 18.34
N VAL A 107 3.68 3.21 18.89
CA VAL A 107 2.99 4.27 18.13
C VAL A 107 3.93 5.46 17.89
N ALA A 108 3.86 6.05 16.70
CA ALA A 108 4.66 7.21 16.27
C ALA A 108 3.79 8.27 15.57
N SER A 109 4.30 9.52 15.51
CA SER A 109 3.66 10.68 14.89
C SER A 109 2.16 10.76 15.21
N ASP A 110 1.84 10.74 16.51
CA ASP A 110 0.46 10.72 16.98
C ASP A 110 -0.11 12.13 17.02
N TYR A 111 -1.00 12.43 16.08
CA TYR A 111 -1.69 13.73 15.97
C TYR A 111 -3.09 13.69 16.61
N GLY A 112 -3.40 12.63 17.37
CA GLY A 112 -4.67 12.41 18.05
C GLY A 112 -5.76 11.80 17.18
N VAL A 113 -5.87 12.25 15.92
CA VAL A 113 -6.88 11.79 14.95
C VAL A 113 -6.33 10.80 13.92
N PHE A 114 -5.01 10.83 13.72
CA PHE A 114 -4.27 9.79 13.00
C PHE A 114 -2.86 9.62 13.60
N PHE A 115 -2.29 8.43 13.41
CA PHE A 115 -0.97 8.05 13.91
C PHE A 115 -0.43 6.83 13.16
N PHE A 116 0.84 6.49 13.38
CA PHE A 116 1.46 5.30 12.81
C PHE A 116 1.73 4.23 13.87
N VAL A 117 1.53 2.96 13.51
CA VAL A 117 2.04 1.80 14.25
C VAL A 117 3.29 1.30 13.53
N LYS A 118 4.40 1.21 14.26
CA LYS A 118 5.71 0.94 13.65
C LYS A 118 5.87 -0.51 13.20
N PRO A 119 6.71 -0.78 12.18
CA PRO A 119 6.94 -2.12 11.63
C PRO A 119 7.29 -3.20 12.66
N GLU A 120 8.07 -2.87 13.70
CA GLU A 120 8.43 -3.82 14.76
C GLU A 120 7.22 -4.36 15.54
N SER A 121 6.08 -3.68 15.49
CA SER A 121 4.84 -4.08 16.17
C SER A 121 3.86 -4.85 15.28
N THR A 122 3.98 -4.70 13.96
CA THR A 122 3.00 -5.22 12.97
C THR A 122 3.51 -6.44 12.22
N GLY A 123 4.72 -6.92 12.54
CA GLY A 123 5.40 -7.94 11.75
C GLY A 123 5.98 -7.39 10.45
N GLY A 124 6.50 -6.17 10.45
CA GLY A 124 7.32 -5.61 9.36
C GLY A 124 6.64 -4.56 8.48
N VAL A 125 5.39 -4.17 8.77
CA VAL A 125 4.63 -3.20 7.95
C VAL A 125 4.42 -1.88 8.68
N LEU A 126 4.76 -0.75 8.07
CA LEU A 126 4.33 0.54 8.62
C LEU A 126 2.83 0.71 8.36
N LEU A 127 2.06 0.86 9.43
CA LEU A 127 0.61 0.98 9.36
C LEU A 127 0.19 2.37 9.80
N GLU A 128 -0.62 3.05 9.01
CA GLU A 128 -1.28 4.29 9.42
C GLU A 128 -2.68 3.98 9.95
N VAL A 129 -3.13 4.73 10.94
CA VAL A 129 -4.43 4.55 11.58
C VAL A 129 -5.11 5.89 11.67
N CYS A 130 -6.36 5.98 11.23
CA CYS A 130 -7.09 7.24 11.16
C CYS A 130 -8.58 7.08 11.44
N GLU A 131 -9.13 8.06 12.15
CA GLU A 131 -10.59 8.18 12.35
C GLU A 131 -11.25 9.06 11.29
N LEU A 132 -10.48 9.95 10.66
CA LEU A 132 -11.03 11.04 9.87
C LEU A 132 -11.49 10.60 8.49
N PRO A 133 -12.57 11.23 7.98
CA PRO A 133 -12.92 11.12 6.57
C PRO A 133 -11.85 11.78 5.70
N MET A 134 -11.57 11.20 4.53
CA MET A 134 -10.70 11.86 3.55
C MET A 134 -11.43 13.05 2.92
N PRO A 135 -10.77 14.22 2.72
CA PRO A 135 -11.40 15.38 2.12
C PRO A 135 -12.00 15.07 0.75
N ASN A 136 -13.29 15.35 0.57
CA ASN A 136 -14.03 15.10 -0.66
C ASN A 136 -14.09 13.63 -1.13
N ASP A 137 -13.85 12.65 -0.24
CA ASP A 137 -13.86 11.23 -0.61
C ASP A 137 -15.20 10.84 -1.28
N PRO A 138 -15.19 10.46 -2.58
CA PRO A 138 -16.40 10.06 -3.28
C PRO A 138 -17.02 8.77 -2.71
N TRP A 139 -16.23 7.91 -2.05
CA TRP A 139 -16.73 6.70 -1.39
C TRP A 139 -17.65 7.08 -0.22
N GLU A 140 -17.18 7.95 0.67
CA GLU A 140 -17.97 8.39 1.82
C GLU A 140 -19.18 9.26 1.42
N ARG A 141 -19.12 9.91 0.25
CA ARG A 141 -20.27 10.62 -0.35
C ARG A 141 -21.35 9.68 -0.89
N GLY A 142 -21.09 8.37 -0.96
CA GLY A 142 -22.05 7.35 -1.37
C GLY A 142 -22.35 7.31 -2.86
N ASN A 143 -21.54 7.97 -3.70
CA ASN A 143 -21.73 8.02 -5.14
C ASN A 143 -20.50 7.50 -5.92
N TRP A 144 -19.59 6.78 -5.26
CA TRP A 144 -18.47 6.13 -5.92
C TRP A 144 -18.92 4.93 -6.76
N ASP A 145 -18.45 4.87 -8.01
CA ASP A 145 -18.52 3.68 -8.86
C ASP A 145 -17.09 3.20 -9.15
N PRO A 146 -16.69 2.01 -8.65
CA PRO A 146 -15.38 1.43 -8.95
C PRO A 146 -15.09 1.23 -10.44
N LYS A 147 -16.11 1.32 -11.32
CA LYS A 147 -15.95 1.30 -12.78
C LYS A 147 -15.52 2.64 -13.36
N VAL A 148 -15.04 3.59 -12.56
CA VAL A 148 -14.50 4.87 -13.04
C VAL A 148 -13.46 4.73 -14.17
N GLY A 149 -12.67 3.64 -14.13
CA GLY A 149 -11.67 3.31 -15.15
C GLY A 149 -12.21 2.53 -16.35
N ALA A 150 -13.53 2.33 -16.46
CA ALA A 150 -14.12 1.55 -17.55
C ALA A 150 -13.78 2.16 -18.92
N GLY A 151 -13.27 1.32 -19.82
CA GLY A 151 -12.81 1.74 -21.15
C GLY A 151 -11.37 2.23 -21.19
N HIS A 152 -10.73 2.48 -20.04
CA HIS A 152 -9.31 2.80 -19.98
C HIS A 152 -8.46 1.65 -20.57
N HIS A 153 -7.36 2.00 -21.24
CA HIS A 153 -6.57 1.03 -22.00
C HIS A 153 -5.82 0.02 -21.12
N CYS A 154 -5.60 0.35 -19.84
CA CYS A 154 -4.96 -0.56 -18.89
C CYS A 154 -5.84 -1.73 -18.45
N THR A 155 -7.16 -1.65 -18.67
CA THR A 155 -8.15 -2.69 -18.34
C THR A 155 -8.18 -3.15 -16.87
N VAL A 156 -7.61 -2.37 -15.94
CA VAL A 156 -7.69 -2.63 -14.49
C VAL A 156 -9.15 -2.61 -14.04
N THR A 157 -9.56 -3.63 -13.29
CA THR A 157 -10.95 -3.79 -12.81
C THR A 157 -11.11 -3.71 -11.30
N GLY A 158 -10.02 -3.81 -10.55
CA GLY A 158 -10.04 -3.83 -9.10
C GLY A 158 -8.68 -4.17 -8.51
N LEU A 159 -8.46 -3.80 -7.26
CA LEU A 159 -7.37 -4.35 -6.46
C LEU A 159 -7.69 -5.82 -6.17
N ASP A 160 -6.69 -6.68 -6.36
CA ASP A 160 -6.74 -8.06 -5.89
C ASP A 160 -6.36 -8.13 -4.41
N HIS A 161 -5.17 -7.63 -4.09
CA HIS A 161 -4.66 -7.49 -2.73
C HIS A 161 -3.48 -6.52 -2.64
N ILE A 162 -3.21 -6.06 -1.42
CA ILE A 162 -1.93 -5.45 -1.04
C ILE A 162 -0.96 -6.58 -0.69
N ALA A 163 0.21 -6.64 -1.32
CA ALA A 163 1.24 -7.62 -0.98
C ALA A 163 2.28 -7.01 -0.03
N CYS A 164 2.43 -7.63 1.13
CA CYS A 164 3.43 -7.30 2.13
C CYS A 164 4.45 -8.43 2.27
N VAL A 165 5.72 -8.08 2.44
CA VAL A 165 6.81 -9.04 2.64
C VAL A 165 7.35 -8.87 4.06
N THR A 166 7.50 -9.98 4.77
CA THR A 166 7.92 -10.01 6.17
C THR A 166 8.95 -11.11 6.44
N ALA A 167 9.79 -10.88 7.44
CA ALA A 167 10.70 -11.89 7.99
C ALA A 167 10.04 -12.73 9.11
N ASP A 168 8.90 -12.30 9.66
CA ASP A 168 8.16 -12.99 10.71
C ASP A 168 6.64 -12.87 10.46
N ILE A 169 6.13 -13.81 9.68
CA ILE A 169 4.72 -13.89 9.32
C ILE A 169 3.84 -14.20 10.53
N ASP A 170 4.35 -14.90 11.54
CA ASP A 170 3.57 -15.19 12.75
C ASP A 170 3.39 -13.93 13.59
N ALA A 171 4.36 -13.01 13.61
CA ALA A 171 4.18 -11.67 14.20
C ALA A 171 3.13 -10.87 13.46
N ALA A 172 3.14 -10.89 12.12
CA ALA A 172 2.11 -10.26 11.33
C ALA A 172 0.73 -10.85 11.63
N LEU A 173 0.59 -12.18 11.66
CA LEU A 173 -0.69 -12.82 11.98
C LEU A 173 -1.19 -12.49 13.38
N ARG A 174 -0.31 -12.49 14.38
CA ARG A 174 -0.69 -12.08 15.75
C ARG A 174 -1.23 -10.65 15.74
N PHE A 175 -0.53 -9.71 15.12
CA PHE A 175 -1.01 -8.33 15.04
C PHE A 175 -2.34 -8.24 14.30
N PHE A 176 -2.40 -8.75 13.07
CA PHE A 176 -3.54 -8.55 12.18
C PHE A 176 -4.81 -9.34 12.58
N THR A 177 -4.71 -10.34 13.45
CA THR A 177 -5.87 -11.16 13.87
C THR A 177 -6.20 -11.10 15.36
N GLN A 178 -5.26 -10.64 16.20
CA GLN A 178 -5.42 -10.57 17.66
C GLN A 178 -5.35 -9.14 18.21
N VAL A 179 -4.66 -8.21 17.55
CA VAL A 179 -4.64 -6.79 17.94
C VAL A 179 -5.75 -6.04 17.21
N ILE A 180 -5.82 -6.20 15.88
CA ILE A 180 -6.96 -5.77 15.07
C ILE A 180 -7.81 -6.97 14.67
N ASP A 181 -9.01 -6.72 14.17
CA ASP A 181 -10.03 -7.74 13.91
C ASP A 181 -9.97 -8.39 12.52
N GLY A 182 -8.78 -8.47 11.91
CA GLY A 182 -8.60 -9.12 10.62
C GLY A 182 -8.88 -10.62 10.66
N GLU A 183 -9.21 -11.16 9.47
CA GLU A 183 -9.63 -12.55 9.26
C GLU A 183 -8.66 -13.27 8.32
N VAL A 184 -8.24 -14.48 8.66
CA VAL A 184 -7.45 -15.34 7.76
C VAL A 184 -8.37 -15.91 6.68
N LEU A 185 -8.07 -15.63 5.42
CA LEU A 185 -8.78 -16.18 4.26
C LEU A 185 -8.07 -17.42 3.71
N GLU A 186 -6.74 -17.38 3.61
CA GLU A 186 -5.90 -18.44 3.07
C GLU A 186 -4.57 -18.47 3.81
N ASP A 187 -4.00 -19.65 4.03
CA ASP A 187 -2.66 -19.85 4.61
C ASP A 187 -2.03 -21.07 3.96
N GLY A 188 -0.89 -20.89 3.30
CA GLY A 188 -0.24 -21.99 2.61
C GLY A 188 1.13 -21.65 2.04
N PRO A 189 1.80 -22.65 1.44
CA PRO A 189 3.06 -22.43 0.76
C PRO A 189 2.87 -21.60 -0.52
N THR A 190 3.91 -20.87 -0.91
CA THR A 190 4.04 -20.23 -2.22
C THR A 190 5.39 -20.59 -2.84
N SER A 191 5.44 -20.61 -4.17
CA SER A 191 6.69 -20.74 -4.93
C SER A 191 7.10 -19.43 -5.62
N LEU A 192 6.26 -18.39 -5.55
CA LEU A 192 6.46 -17.12 -6.23
C LEU A 192 6.80 -15.99 -5.26
N PRO A 193 7.78 -15.13 -5.60
CA PRO A 193 8.80 -15.35 -6.64
C PRO A 193 9.87 -16.37 -6.24
N GLN A 194 9.82 -16.85 -4.99
CA GLN A 194 10.68 -17.89 -4.44
C GLN A 194 9.89 -18.70 -3.38
N PRO A 195 10.36 -19.89 -2.99
CA PRO A 195 9.72 -20.69 -1.94
C PRO A 195 9.52 -19.92 -0.64
N GLY A 196 8.35 -20.11 -0.03
CA GLY A 196 7.98 -19.46 1.22
C GLY A 196 6.57 -19.80 1.67
N ARG A 197 6.07 -19.04 2.65
CA ARG A 197 4.67 -19.07 3.12
C ARG A 197 3.96 -17.79 2.71
N ARG A 198 2.71 -17.92 2.26
CA ARG A 198 1.80 -16.82 1.96
C ARG A 198 0.55 -16.97 2.80
N VAL A 199 0.14 -15.88 3.46
CA VAL A 199 -1.13 -15.81 4.19
C VAL A 199 -1.93 -14.63 3.68
N LEU A 200 -3.15 -14.89 3.24
CA LEU A 200 -4.09 -13.86 2.79
C LEU A 200 -5.05 -13.52 3.92
N LEU A 201 -5.10 -12.24 4.30
CA LEU A 201 -6.00 -11.71 5.31
C LEU A 201 -7.04 -10.80 4.69
N ARG A 202 -8.24 -10.75 5.29
CA ARG A 202 -9.19 -9.65 5.14
C ARG A 202 -8.92 -8.65 6.26
N VAL A 203 -8.67 -7.39 5.89
CA VAL A 203 -8.50 -6.26 6.80
C VAL A 203 -9.50 -5.19 6.40
N GLY A 204 -10.55 -4.99 7.21
CA GLY A 204 -11.72 -4.22 6.80
C GLY A 204 -12.37 -4.81 5.54
N ASP A 205 -12.36 -4.03 4.46
CA ASP A 205 -12.90 -4.40 3.14
C ASP A 205 -11.85 -4.92 2.15
N THR A 206 -10.56 -4.89 2.52
CA THR A 206 -9.45 -5.12 1.61
C THR A 206 -8.71 -6.42 1.92
N ARG A 207 -8.17 -7.06 0.88
CA ARG A 207 -7.30 -8.22 1.01
C ARG A 207 -5.84 -7.79 1.16
N VAL A 208 -5.14 -8.35 2.14
CA VAL A 208 -3.72 -8.12 2.38
C VAL A 208 -3.00 -9.46 2.46
N ALA A 209 -2.07 -9.71 1.54
CA ALA A 209 -1.25 -10.91 1.54
C ALA A 209 0.08 -10.64 2.24
N PHE A 210 0.43 -11.45 3.24
CA PHE A 210 1.76 -11.49 3.83
C PHE A 210 2.54 -12.64 3.22
N VAL A 211 3.76 -12.35 2.76
CA VAL A 211 4.67 -13.33 2.19
C VAL A 211 5.96 -13.35 3.01
N GLN A 212 6.34 -14.53 3.48
CA GLN A 212 7.64 -14.76 4.09
C GLN A 212 8.41 -15.78 3.24
N PRO A 213 9.53 -15.38 2.61
CA PRO A 213 10.39 -16.35 1.92
C PRO A 213 11.04 -17.31 2.93
N ASP A 214 11.28 -18.56 2.51
CA ASP A 214 12.01 -19.53 3.33
C ASP A 214 13.46 -19.07 3.60
N ASP A 215 14.08 -18.42 2.60
CA ASP A 215 15.37 -17.75 2.71
C ASP A 215 15.17 -16.23 2.65
N THR A 216 15.34 -15.56 3.79
CA THR A 216 15.23 -14.11 3.92
C THR A 216 16.49 -13.35 3.53
N ALA A 217 17.60 -14.04 3.23
CA ALA A 217 18.87 -13.43 2.85
C ALA A 217 19.11 -13.40 1.33
N SER A 218 18.33 -14.16 0.54
CA SER A 218 18.52 -14.27 -0.90
C SER A 218 17.22 -14.16 -1.71
N GLY A 219 17.38 -14.02 -3.02
CA GLY A 219 16.28 -13.85 -3.96
C GLY A 219 15.59 -12.48 -3.89
N PRO A 220 14.55 -12.25 -4.72
CA PRO A 220 13.87 -10.95 -4.79
C PRO A 220 13.28 -10.50 -3.46
N LEU A 221 12.70 -11.42 -2.68
CA LEU A 221 12.08 -11.07 -1.40
C LEU A 221 13.12 -10.81 -0.30
N GLY A 222 14.22 -11.57 -0.28
CA GLY A 222 15.35 -11.29 0.61
C GLY A 222 16.02 -9.95 0.31
N ALA A 223 16.18 -9.62 -0.98
CA ALA A 223 16.70 -8.31 -1.39
C ALA A 223 15.80 -7.15 -0.93
N PHE A 224 14.47 -7.31 -1.02
CA PHE A 224 13.52 -6.34 -0.48
C PHE A 224 13.64 -6.20 1.05
N LEU A 225 13.73 -7.33 1.77
CA LEU A 225 13.88 -7.31 3.23
C LEU A 225 15.19 -6.69 3.71
N ALA A 226 16.26 -6.80 2.92
CA ALA A 226 17.57 -6.22 3.22
C ALA A 226 17.65 -4.70 2.96
N ALA A 227 16.78 -4.16 2.10
CA ALA A 227 16.71 -2.74 1.81
C ALA A 227 15.93 -1.98 2.90
N PRO A 228 16.15 -0.66 3.09
CA PRO A 228 15.26 0.16 3.90
C PRO A 228 13.82 0.15 3.34
N GLN A 229 12.90 -0.50 4.05
CA GLN A 229 11.51 -0.64 3.62
C GLN A 229 10.49 -0.37 4.74
N ASN A 230 9.21 -0.41 4.35
CA ASN A 230 8.03 -0.37 5.23
C ASN A 230 7.02 -1.52 5.01
N GLY A 231 7.43 -2.58 4.33
CA GLY A 231 6.80 -3.90 4.33
C GLY A 231 5.91 -4.13 3.12
N ILE A 232 5.40 -3.07 2.49
CA ILE A 232 4.55 -3.16 1.31
C ILE A 232 5.42 -3.37 0.08
N TYR A 233 5.30 -4.55 -0.51
CA TYR A 233 6.08 -4.95 -1.67
C TYR A 233 5.40 -4.55 -2.97
N ALA A 234 4.08 -4.77 -3.09
CA ALA A 234 3.33 -4.45 -4.30
C ALA A 234 1.86 -4.14 -4.03
N LEU A 235 1.24 -3.39 -4.94
CA LEU A 235 -0.21 -3.42 -5.14
C LEU A 235 -0.51 -4.32 -6.34
N VAL A 236 -1.35 -5.33 -6.13
CA VAL A 236 -1.69 -6.32 -7.16
C VAL A 236 -3.08 -6.02 -7.71
N TRP A 237 -3.19 -5.82 -9.02
CA TRP A 237 -4.40 -5.40 -9.72
C TRP A 237 -4.95 -6.50 -10.62
N LYS A 238 -6.27 -6.63 -10.70
CA LYS A 238 -6.94 -7.50 -11.68
C LYS A 238 -7.07 -6.79 -13.01
N LEU A 239 -6.83 -7.52 -14.10
CA LEU A 239 -6.99 -7.07 -15.48
C LEU A 239 -8.14 -7.80 -16.17
N ALA A 240 -8.97 -7.06 -16.90
CA ALA A 240 -9.95 -7.67 -17.80
C ALA A 240 -9.32 -8.19 -19.10
N ASP A 241 -8.21 -7.61 -19.54
CA ASP A 241 -7.50 -8.01 -20.77
C ASP A 241 -6.02 -7.69 -20.64
N GLU A 242 -5.22 -8.74 -20.38
CA GLU A 242 -3.77 -8.65 -20.22
C GLU A 242 -3.07 -8.16 -21.49
N ALA A 243 -3.47 -8.64 -22.67
CA ALA A 243 -2.81 -8.28 -23.93
C ALA A 243 -2.97 -6.79 -24.22
N ARG A 244 -4.18 -6.25 -23.99
CA ARG A 244 -4.46 -4.82 -24.13
C ARG A 244 -3.72 -3.99 -23.09
N ALA A 245 -3.64 -4.45 -21.84
CA ALA A 245 -2.91 -3.77 -20.78
C ALA A 245 -1.41 -3.67 -21.12
N ARG A 246 -0.79 -4.77 -21.58
CA ARG A 246 0.61 -4.78 -22.02
C ARG A 246 0.86 -3.81 -23.18
N ALA A 247 -0.01 -3.82 -24.19
CA ALA A 247 0.09 -2.90 -25.33
C ALA A 247 -0.02 -1.42 -24.90
N HIS A 248 -0.82 -1.12 -23.87
CA HIS A 248 -0.91 0.21 -23.28
C HIS A 248 0.40 0.59 -22.56
N PHE A 249 0.88 -0.25 -21.65
CA PHE A 249 2.07 0.04 -20.85
C PHE A 249 3.33 0.14 -21.71
N GLU A 250 3.64 -0.88 -22.52
CA GLU A 250 4.87 -0.93 -23.32
C GLU A 250 4.76 -0.05 -24.56
N GLY A 251 3.64 -0.14 -25.28
CA GLY A 251 3.48 0.52 -26.57
C GLY A 251 3.17 2.00 -26.47
N LYS A 252 2.16 2.36 -25.67
CA LYS A 252 1.70 3.76 -25.56
C LYS A 252 2.52 4.57 -24.56
N LEU A 253 2.85 3.98 -23.41
CA LEU A 253 3.53 4.69 -22.33
C LEU A 253 5.04 4.45 -22.28
N GLY A 254 5.54 3.43 -22.99
CA GLY A 254 6.97 3.10 -22.99
C GLY A 254 7.49 2.56 -21.64
N LEU A 255 6.59 2.06 -20.79
CA LEU A 255 6.94 1.46 -19.50
C LEU A 255 7.45 0.04 -19.71
N ARG A 256 8.54 -0.33 -19.04
CA ARG A 256 9.09 -1.69 -19.06
C ARG A 256 8.23 -2.61 -18.21
N LEU A 257 8.03 -3.83 -18.67
CA LEU A 257 7.32 -4.86 -17.94
C LEU A 257 8.25 -6.01 -17.53
N THR A 258 7.93 -6.65 -16.42
CA THR A 258 8.70 -7.78 -15.89
C THR A 258 7.81 -8.83 -15.28
N ALA A 259 8.16 -10.10 -15.44
CA ALA A 259 7.59 -11.19 -14.62
C ALA A 259 8.49 -11.53 -13.41
N GLY A 260 9.70 -10.95 -13.36
CA GLY A 260 10.67 -11.20 -12.31
C GLY A 260 10.21 -10.62 -10.98
N GLY A 261 10.34 -11.40 -9.91
CA GLY A 261 10.01 -10.96 -8.56
C GLY A 261 8.52 -10.83 -8.26
N CYS A 262 7.61 -11.22 -9.17
CA CYS A 262 6.17 -11.14 -8.89
C CYS A 262 5.75 -12.12 -7.79
N VAL A 263 4.90 -11.65 -6.86
CA VAL A 263 4.30 -12.48 -5.80
C VAL A 263 3.01 -13.15 -6.24
N SER A 264 2.50 -12.77 -7.42
CA SER A 264 1.33 -13.38 -8.05
C SER A 264 1.61 -13.83 -9.49
N PRO A 265 0.83 -14.79 -10.04
CA PRO A 265 0.96 -15.20 -11.44
C PRO A 265 0.56 -14.06 -12.39
N GLY A 266 1.55 -13.45 -13.04
CA GLY A 266 1.32 -12.31 -13.94
C GLY A 266 2.60 -11.53 -14.23
N PHE A 267 2.48 -10.21 -14.27
CA PHE A 267 3.60 -9.31 -14.53
C PHE A 267 3.49 -8.02 -13.72
N ALA A 268 4.56 -7.24 -13.70
CA ALA A 268 4.62 -5.92 -13.10
C ALA A 268 5.11 -4.90 -14.12
N ILE A 269 4.80 -3.62 -13.87
CA ILE A 269 5.62 -2.53 -14.40
C ILE A 269 6.94 -2.53 -13.61
N GLU A 270 8.08 -2.34 -14.29
CA GLU A 270 9.38 -2.20 -13.62
C GLU A 270 9.30 -1.06 -12.60
N PRO A 271 9.59 -1.27 -11.30
CA PRO A 271 9.36 -0.27 -10.27
C PRO A 271 9.99 1.09 -10.56
N ASP A 272 11.19 1.13 -11.15
CA ASP A 272 11.87 2.38 -11.54
C ASP A 272 11.05 3.25 -12.52
N ASP A 273 10.23 2.62 -13.37
CA ASP A 273 9.36 3.32 -14.31
C ASP A 273 8.08 3.85 -13.64
N PHE A 274 7.81 3.41 -12.41
CA PHE A 274 6.71 3.86 -11.55
C PHE A 274 7.21 4.43 -10.21
N LEU A 275 8.36 5.14 -10.24
CA LEU A 275 8.90 5.84 -9.09
C LEU A 275 9.13 4.92 -7.87
N GLY A 276 9.61 3.70 -8.12
CA GLY A 276 9.93 2.69 -7.12
C GLY A 276 8.72 1.95 -6.53
N ALA A 277 7.49 2.37 -6.80
CA ALA A 277 6.30 1.58 -6.45
C ALA A 277 6.11 0.41 -7.42
N ARG A 278 5.90 -0.79 -6.86
CA ARG A 278 5.67 -1.99 -7.66
C ARG A 278 4.17 -2.23 -7.86
N HIS A 279 3.73 -2.15 -9.10
CA HIS A 279 2.37 -2.51 -9.48
C HIS A 279 2.40 -3.83 -10.24
N GLU A 280 1.77 -4.85 -9.66
CA GLU A 280 1.60 -6.18 -10.25
C GLU A 280 0.20 -6.33 -10.84
N PHE A 281 0.08 -7.20 -11.83
CA PHE A 281 -1.13 -7.40 -12.59
C PHE A 281 -1.39 -8.89 -12.77
N VAL A 282 -2.62 -9.31 -12.46
CA VAL A 282 -3.11 -10.68 -12.61
C VAL A 282 -4.34 -10.71 -13.51
N PRO A 283 -4.60 -11.82 -14.24
CA PRO A 283 -5.87 -12.02 -14.91
C PRO A 283 -7.04 -11.99 -13.91
N GLY A 284 -8.09 -11.22 -14.23
CA GLY A 284 -9.30 -11.08 -13.43
C GLY A 284 -10.40 -12.10 -13.74
#